data_AF-A0A392SFX5-F1
#
_entry.id   AF-A0A392SFX5-F1
#
_cell.length_a   1.000
_cell.length_b   1.000
_cell.length_c   1.000
_cell.angle_alpha   90.00
_cell.angle_beta   90.00
_cell.angle_gamma   90.00
#
_symmetry.space_group_name_H-M   'P 1'
#
loop_
_entity.id
_entity.type
_entity.pdbx_description
1 polymer ?
#
loop_
_entity_poly.entity_id
_entity_poly.type
_entity_poly.pdbx_seq_one_letter_code
_entity_poly.pdbx_strand_id
1 'polypeptide(L)'
;KYELVYKIDETVGDAAKAAVEDIKTFASSVVISKLSVFPQNAGFLTTSTNIVPKLKAANLSVFVETFNNEFVSQAWDYFSDPTVEINSFIQEAEINGVITAFPKTA
;
A
#
# COMPACT_ATOMS: atom_id res chain seq x y z
N LYS A 1 -3.14 20.63 -15.28
CA LYS A 1 -3.54 20.42 -13.86
C LYS A 1 -2.71 19.25 -13.34
N TYR A 2 -2.12 19.36 -12.16
CA TYR A 2 -1.30 18.29 -11.54
C TYR A 2 -2.00 17.74 -10.31
N GLU A 3 -1.61 16.53 -9.89
CA GLU A 3 -2.04 15.92 -8.64
C GLU A 3 -0.84 15.86 -7.68
N LEU A 4 -1.07 16.22 -6.41
CA LEU A 4 -0.03 16.15 -5.38
C LEU A 4 -0.15 14.82 -4.64
N VAL A 5 0.98 14.13 -4.57
CA VAL A 5 1.10 12.82 -3.95
C VAL A 5 2.09 12.92 -2.80
N TYR A 6 1.68 12.50 -1.61
CA TYR A 6 2.56 12.45 -0.44
C TYR A 6 3.02 11.02 -0.19
N LYS A 7 4.34 10.83 -0.11
CA LYS A 7 4.92 9.53 0.22
C LYS A 7 5.20 9.47 1.72
N ILE A 8 4.69 8.43 2.38
CA ILE A 8 5.07 8.09 3.74
C ILE A 8 6.25 7.13 3.67
N ASP A 9 7.44 7.62 4.01
CA ASP A 9 8.68 6.83 3.92
C ASP A 9 8.75 5.71 4.97
N GLU A 10 8.01 5.84 6.06
CA GLU A 10 7.99 4.87 7.16
C GLU A 10 6.91 3.79 6.97
N THR A 11 7.20 2.59 7.49
CA THR A 11 6.19 1.54 7.62
C THR A 11 5.27 1.87 8.79
N VAL A 12 4.04 2.28 8.50
CA VAL A 12 3.02 2.66 9.48
C VAL A 12 1.78 1.79 9.34
N GLY A 13 1.37 1.14 10.43
CA GLY A 13 0.13 0.35 10.47
C GLY A 13 -1.11 1.18 10.84
N ASP A 14 -0.92 2.42 11.25
CA ASP A 14 -2.02 3.30 11.63
C ASP A 14 -1.64 4.77 11.49
N ALA A 15 -2.64 5.64 11.42
CA ALA A 15 -2.48 7.09 11.42
C ALA A 15 -3.46 7.76 12.39
N ALA A 16 -2.95 8.75 13.14
CA ALA A 16 -3.79 9.62 13.95
C ALA A 16 -4.65 10.51 13.03
N LYS A 17 -5.90 10.78 13.42
CA LYS A 17 -6.81 11.62 12.62
C LYS A 17 -6.19 12.98 12.26
N ALA A 18 -5.51 13.63 13.22
CA ALA A 18 -4.86 14.91 12.99
C ALA A 18 -3.80 14.86 11.88
N ALA A 19 -3.02 13.77 11.81
CA ALA A 19 -2.01 13.59 10.76
C ALA A 19 -2.65 13.38 9.39
N VAL A 20 -3.75 12.61 9.31
CA VAL A 20 -4.47 12.38 8.06
C VAL A 20 -5.11 13.68 7.54
N GLU A 21 -5.71 14.48 8.42
CA GLU A 21 -6.27 15.79 8.05
C GLU A 21 -5.18 16.77 7.59
N ASP A 22 -4.00 16.74 8.19
CA ASP A 22 -2.87 17.58 7.78
C ASP A 22 -2.39 17.21 6.36
N ILE A 23 -2.20 15.92 6.06
CA ILE A 23 -1.82 15.43 4.72
C ILE A 23 -2.79 15.93 3.65
N LYS A 24 -4.10 15.89 3.95
CA LYS A 24 -5.16 16.30 3.03
C LYS A 24 -5.11 17.78 2.66
N THR A 25 -4.44 18.63 3.44
CA THR A 25 -4.30 20.05 3.10
C THR A 25 -3.40 20.28 1.88
N PHE A 26 -2.50 19.34 1.58
CA PHE A 26 -1.49 19.49 0.53
C PHE A 26 -1.40 18.33 -0.46
N ALA A 27 -2.05 17.19 -0.21
CA ALA A 27 -2.08 16.04 -1.12
C ALA A 27 -3.48 15.45 -1.26
N SER A 28 -3.77 14.90 -2.45
CA SER A 28 -5.00 14.13 -2.70
C SER A 28 -4.76 12.62 -2.74
N SER A 29 -3.48 12.24 -2.82
CA SER A 29 -3.04 10.86 -2.92
C SER A 29 -1.87 10.60 -1.99
N VAL A 30 -1.76 9.38 -1.51
CA VAL A 30 -0.69 8.93 -0.63
C VAL A 30 -0.03 7.66 -1.16
N VAL A 31 1.28 7.57 -0.98
CA VAL A 31 2.07 6.37 -1.28
C VAL A 31 2.55 5.76 0.04
N ILE A 32 2.30 4.46 0.22
CA ILE A 32 2.72 3.71 1.41
C ILE A 32 3.41 2.40 1.03
N SER A 33 4.19 1.84 1.95
CA SER A 33 4.84 0.55 1.76
C SER A 33 3.85 -0.63 1.79
N LYS A 34 4.16 -1.73 1.10
CA LYS A 34 3.41 -3.01 1.22
C LYS A 34 3.26 -3.48 2.67
N LEU A 35 4.32 -3.32 3.46
CA LEU A 35 4.36 -3.69 4.88
C LEU A 35 3.44 -2.83 5.76
N SER A 36 3.10 -1.61 5.30
CA SER A 36 2.12 -0.76 5.98
C SER A 36 0.72 -1.34 5.89
N VAL A 37 0.40 -2.09 4.83
CA VAL A 37 -0.93 -2.68 4.60
C VAL A 37 -1.02 -4.08 5.20
N PHE A 38 -0.11 -4.96 4.80
CA PHE A 38 0.02 -6.33 5.30
C PHE A 38 1.44 -6.51 5.85
N PRO A 39 1.65 -6.33 7.17
CA PRO A 39 2.96 -6.51 7.77
C PRO A 39 3.39 -7.98 7.70
N GLN A 40 4.69 -8.23 7.74
CA GLN A 40 5.24 -9.58 7.65
C GLN A 40 5.98 -9.97 8.94
N ASN A 41 5.89 -11.24 9.29
CA ASN A 41 6.71 -11.89 10.30
C ASN A 41 7.33 -13.16 9.72
N ALA A 42 8.67 -13.22 9.69
CA ALA A 42 9.43 -14.34 9.12
C ALA A 42 8.97 -14.74 7.69
N GLY A 43 8.64 -13.75 6.85
CA GLY A 43 8.21 -13.96 5.45
C GLY A 43 6.73 -14.26 5.26
N PHE A 44 5.96 -14.44 6.34
CA PHE A 44 4.52 -14.63 6.31
C PHE A 44 3.77 -13.35 6.61
N LEU A 45 2.63 -13.15 5.97
CA LEU A 45 1.72 -12.05 6.26
C LEU A 45 1.15 -12.19 7.67
N THR A 46 0.91 -11.03 8.29
CA THR A 46 0.20 -10.89 9.56
C THR A 46 -1.10 -10.13 9.33
N THR A 47 -1.86 -9.89 10.39
CA THR A 47 -3.13 -9.17 10.33
C THR A 47 -2.98 -7.83 9.60
N SER A 48 -3.92 -7.55 8.68
CA SER A 48 -3.97 -6.28 7.96
C SER A 48 -4.10 -5.10 8.92
N THR A 49 -3.52 -3.97 8.54
CA THR A 49 -3.51 -2.79 9.39
C THR A 49 -4.69 -1.85 9.11
N ASN A 50 -4.82 -0.79 9.91
CA ASN A 50 -5.89 0.20 9.76
C ASN A 50 -5.52 1.39 8.87
N ILE A 51 -4.32 1.40 8.30
CA ILE A 51 -3.81 2.57 7.56
C ILE A 51 -4.67 2.88 6.32
N VAL A 52 -4.99 1.87 5.50
CA VAL A 52 -5.73 2.07 4.24
C VAL A 52 -7.16 2.53 4.51
N PRO A 53 -7.95 1.88 5.41
CA PRO A 53 -9.29 2.37 5.74
C PRO A 53 -9.30 3.82 6.25
N LYS A 54 -8.33 4.23 7.09
CA LYS A 54 -8.28 5.60 7.61
C LYS A 54 -7.95 6.63 6.55
N LEU A 55 -6.98 6.36 5.67
CA LEU A 55 -6.63 7.25 4.57
C LEU A 55 -7.81 7.39 3.59
N LYS A 56 -8.45 6.28 3.22
CA LYS A 56 -9.63 6.29 2.35
C LYS A 56 -10.82 7.01 2.98
N ALA A 57 -11.06 6.84 4.28
CA ALA A 57 -12.13 7.55 4.99
C ALA A 57 -11.94 9.09 4.97
N ALA A 58 -10.72 9.57 4.79
CA ALA A 58 -10.42 10.99 4.62
C ALA A 58 -10.51 11.47 3.15
N ASN A 59 -10.88 10.60 2.21
CA ASN A 59 -10.87 10.81 0.76
C ASN A 59 -9.45 11.00 0.17
N LEU A 60 -8.43 10.33 0.73
CA LEU A 60 -7.12 10.22 0.11
C LEU A 60 -7.07 8.93 -0.72
N SER A 61 -6.64 9.03 -1.98
CA SER A 61 -6.35 7.85 -2.80
C SER A 61 -5.07 7.19 -2.31
N VAL A 62 -5.06 5.86 -2.19
CA VAL A 62 -3.93 5.11 -1.63
C VAL A 62 -3.24 4.30 -2.72
N PHE A 63 -1.96 4.60 -2.95
CA PHE A 63 -1.07 3.82 -3.81
C PHE A 63 -0.05 3.08 -2.95
N VAL A 64 0.30 1.87 -3.36
CA VAL A 64 1.23 1.03 -2.59
C VAL A 64 2.48 0.70 -3.39
N GLU A 65 3.64 0.80 -2.73
CA GLU A 65 4.95 0.48 -3.28
C GLU A 65 5.71 -0.55 -2.42
N THR A 66 6.71 -1.26 -2.94
CA THR A 66 7.01 -1.48 -4.36
C THR A 66 6.65 -2.93 -4.68
N PHE A 67 5.88 -3.13 -5.75
CA PHE A 67 5.59 -4.46 -6.27
C PHE A 67 6.69 -4.86 -7.25
N ASN A 68 7.19 -6.08 -7.10
CA ASN A 68 8.22 -6.67 -7.95
C ASN A 68 7.68 -8.00 -8.49
N ASN A 69 8.16 -8.41 -9.66
CA ASN A 69 7.81 -9.70 -10.26
C ASN A 69 8.98 -10.71 -10.20
N GLU A 70 10.09 -10.33 -9.55
CA GLU A 70 11.25 -11.19 -9.38
C GLU A 70 11.00 -12.23 -8.28
N PHE A 71 11.54 -13.43 -8.47
CA PHE A 71 11.36 -14.54 -7.54
C PHE A 71 11.94 -14.21 -6.15
N VAL A 72 11.18 -14.59 -5.11
CA VAL A 72 11.37 -14.34 -3.66
C VAL A 72 11.09 -12.89 -3.16
N SER A 73 10.38 -12.06 -3.92
CA SER A 73 10.06 -10.68 -3.50
C SER A 73 8.69 -10.50 -2.82
N GLN A 74 7.82 -11.50 -2.90
CA GLN A 74 6.49 -11.54 -2.25
C GLN A 74 6.53 -12.28 -0.92
N ALA A 75 5.54 -12.03 -0.06
CA ALA A 75 5.29 -12.88 1.11
C ALA A 75 5.01 -14.33 0.69
N TRP A 76 5.34 -15.29 1.55
CA TRP A 76 5.18 -16.71 1.24
C TRP A 76 3.72 -17.14 1.05
N ASP A 77 2.78 -16.42 1.67
CA ASP A 77 1.33 -16.59 1.50
C ASP A 77 0.87 -16.39 0.05
N TYR A 78 1.65 -15.67 -0.76
CA TYR A 78 1.37 -15.42 -2.17
C TYR A 78 2.02 -16.43 -3.12
N PHE A 79 2.68 -17.48 -2.60
CA PHE A 79 3.27 -18.56 -3.40
C PHE A 79 4.25 -18.09 -4.50
N SER A 80 4.95 -16.97 -4.28
CA SER A 80 5.81 -16.29 -5.28
C SER A 80 5.06 -15.86 -6.56
N ASP A 81 3.75 -15.68 -6.48
CA ASP A 81 2.92 -15.20 -7.58
C ASP A 81 2.60 -13.70 -7.39
N PRO A 82 3.15 -12.81 -8.25
CA PRO A 82 2.93 -11.37 -8.14
C PRO A 82 1.48 -10.97 -8.43
N THR A 83 0.77 -11.72 -9.27
CA THR A 83 -0.65 -11.45 -9.57
C THR A 83 -1.53 -11.77 -8.37
N VAL A 84 -1.24 -12.84 -7.63
CA VAL A 84 -1.93 -13.13 -6.37
C VAL A 84 -1.68 -12.03 -5.34
N GLU A 85 -0.42 -11.59 -5.19
CA GLU A 85 -0.08 -10.46 -4.30
C GLU A 85 -0.89 -9.20 -4.67
N ILE A 86 -0.83 -8.75 -5.92
CA ILE A 86 -1.57 -7.54 -6.37
C ILE A 86 -3.06 -7.69 -6.14
N ASN A 87 -3.64 -8.86 -6.44
CA ASN A 87 -5.07 -9.09 -6.26
C ASN A 87 -5.50 -8.96 -4.80
N SER A 88 -4.71 -9.47 -3.85
CA SER A 88 -5.02 -9.28 -2.42
C SER A 88 -5.00 -7.80 -2.02
N PHE A 89 -4.04 -7.02 -2.51
CA PHE A 89 -4.01 -5.58 -2.23
C PHE A 89 -5.18 -4.81 -2.86
N ILE A 90 -5.58 -5.15 -4.09
CA ILE A 90 -6.69 -4.48 -4.78
C ILE A 90 -8.05 -4.90 -4.23
N GLN A 91 -8.25 -6.19 -3.95
CA GLN A 91 -9.57 -6.72 -3.58
C GLN A 91 -9.81 -6.72 -2.07
N GLU A 92 -8.79 -6.99 -1.26
CA GLU A 92 -8.95 -7.11 0.20
C GLU A 92 -8.62 -5.79 0.90
N ALA A 93 -7.51 -5.14 0.54
CA ALA A 93 -7.14 -3.84 1.11
C ALA A 93 -7.79 -2.65 0.36
N GLU A 94 -8.37 -2.90 -0.81
CA GLU A 94 -9.06 -1.90 -1.64
C GLU A 94 -8.22 -0.65 -1.96
N ILE A 95 -6.93 -0.83 -2.25
CA ILE A 95 -6.04 0.28 -2.65
C ILE A 95 -6.40 0.79 -4.05
N ASN A 96 -6.00 2.02 -4.36
CA ASN A 96 -6.29 2.66 -5.66
C ASN A 96 -5.32 2.28 -6.77
N GLY A 97 -4.13 1.79 -6.42
CA GLY A 97 -3.16 1.33 -7.41
C GLY A 97 -1.84 0.87 -6.82
N VAL A 98 -1.04 0.23 -7.66
CA VAL A 98 0.29 -0.28 -7.31
C VAL A 98 1.37 0.52 -8.02
N ILE A 99 2.53 0.65 -7.38
CA ILE A 99 3.73 1.22 -7.96
C ILE A 99 4.73 0.09 -8.16
N THR A 100 5.15 -0.09 -9.41
CA THR A 100 6.06 -1.14 -9.83
C THR A 100 6.97 -0.66 -10.96
N ALA A 101 8.19 -1.19 -11.00
CA ALA A 101 9.08 -1.06 -12.16
C ALA A 101 8.71 -2.03 -13.30
N PHE A 102 7.74 -2.94 -13.09
CA PHE A 102 7.39 -4.03 -13.99
C PHE A 102 5.93 -3.99 -14.46
N PRO A 103 5.41 -2.87 -15.03
CA PRO A 103 3.97 -2.67 -15.27
C PRO A 103 3.31 -3.66 -16.24
N LYS A 104 4.09 -4.42 -17.02
CA LYS A 104 3.57 -5.44 -17.95
C LYS A 104 3.50 -6.84 -17.35
N THR A 105 4.21 -7.09 -16.26
CA THR A 105 4.55 -8.44 -15.79
C THR A 105 4.49 -8.59 -14.27
N ALA A 106 4.18 -7.52 -13.55
CA ALA A 106 3.74 -7.54 -12.16
C ALA A 106 2.23 -7.75 -12.13
#